data_AF-A0AAX0VBT4-F1
#
_entry.id   AF-A0AAX0VBT4-F1
#
_cell.length_a   1.000
_cell.length_b   1.000
_cell.length_c   1.000
_cell.angle_alpha   90.00
_cell.angle_beta   90.00
_cell.angle_gamma   90.00
#
_symmetry.space_group_name_H-M   'P 1'
#
loop_
_entity.id
_entity.type
_entity.pdbx_description
1 polymer ?
#
loop_
_entity_poly.entity_id
_entity_poly.type
_entity_poly.pdbx_seq_one_letter_code
_entity_poly.pdbx_strand_id
1 'polypeptide(L)'
;MEIFTTIILFLILGAISTVGFMVKDAAKIPRSLIVENSKAKNEKDIQRESYFREISGSKLDSTFDDWIRLITELDKFKEKFSGKSGEKKLNDMIKSALMYGSERTVHIVAIMMQRLYKNGSLENSVKVEFGKEKDNSLENFELMFLISFLICSLKFDFSGYSIEPKDIIKTKINDYGDNVDIINKAYDNVKSMIN
;
A
#
# COMPACT_ATOMS: atom_id res chain seq x y z
N MET A 1 -66.85 -20.52 35.28
CA MET A 1 -65.39 -20.71 35.40
C MET A 1 -64.71 -20.74 34.04
N GLU A 2 -65.25 -21.44 33.03
CA GLU A 2 -64.58 -21.58 31.72
C GLU A 2 -64.32 -20.27 30.96
N ILE A 3 -65.25 -19.32 30.95
CA ILE A 3 -65.07 -18.01 30.28
C ILE A 3 -63.86 -17.25 30.85
N PHE A 4 -63.64 -17.32 32.16
CA PHE A 4 -62.53 -16.65 32.83
C PHE A 4 -61.20 -17.30 32.46
N THR A 5 -61.17 -18.63 32.36
CA THR A 5 -60.00 -19.41 31.91
C THR A 5 -59.64 -19.10 30.45
N THR A 6 -60.62 -18.94 29.57
CA THR A 6 -60.41 -18.59 28.16
C THR A 6 -59.82 -17.19 28.00
N ILE A 7 -60.28 -16.20 28.78
CA ILE A 7 -59.74 -14.83 28.75
C ILE A 7 -58.27 -14.82 29.22
N ILE A 8 -57.94 -15.57 30.27
CA ILE A 8 -56.56 -15.72 30.76
C ILE A 8 -55.65 -16.35 29.69
N LEU A 9 -56.12 -17.38 28.99
CA LEU A 9 -55.38 -18.03 27.90
C LEU A 9 -55.06 -17.07 26.74
N PHE A 10 -56.02 -16.22 26.34
CA PHE A 10 -55.79 -15.20 25.31
C PHE A 10 -54.77 -14.14 25.75
N LEU A 11 -54.79 -13.74 27.03
CA LEU A 11 -53.78 -12.82 27.58
C LEU A 11 -52.38 -13.44 27.60
N ILE A 12 -52.28 -14.73 27.96
CA ILE A 12 -51.00 -15.47 27.94
C ILE A 12 -50.47 -15.59 26.51
N LEU A 13 -51.32 -15.93 25.53
CA LEU A 13 -50.93 -15.97 24.12
C LEU A 13 -50.47 -14.60 23.60
N GLY A 14 -51.18 -13.52 23.98
CA GLY A 14 -50.79 -12.15 23.65
C GLY A 14 -49.42 -11.77 24.24
N ALA A 15 -49.15 -12.17 25.49
CA ALA A 15 -47.87 -11.95 26.15
C ALA A 15 -46.72 -12.75 25.52
N ILE A 16 -46.96 -14.03 25.17
CA ILE A 16 -45.96 -14.88 24.50
C ILE A 16 -45.62 -14.32 23.11
N SER A 17 -46.62 -13.83 22.37
CA SER A 17 -46.41 -13.25 21.04
C SER A 17 -45.57 -11.96 21.10
N THR A 18 -45.81 -11.10 22.09
CA THR A 18 -45.03 -9.86 22.26
C THR A 18 -43.60 -10.16 22.69
N VAL A 19 -43.39 -11.09 23.62
CA VAL A 19 -42.04 -11.54 24.03
C VAL A 19 -41.30 -12.17 22.85
N GLY A 20 -41.96 -13.02 22.05
CA GLY A 20 -41.36 -13.64 20.87
C GLY A 20 -40.90 -12.62 19.82
N PHE A 21 -41.66 -11.54 19.62
CA PHE A 21 -41.28 -10.44 18.73
C PHE A 21 -40.03 -9.70 19.24
N MET A 22 -39.98 -9.38 20.54
CA MET A 22 -38.82 -8.72 21.14
C MET A 22 -37.55 -9.57 21.09
N VAL A 23 -37.65 -10.89 21.31
CA VAL A 23 -36.51 -11.82 21.21
C VAL A 23 -36.00 -11.92 19.77
N LYS A 24 -36.91 -11.94 18.78
CA LYS A 24 -36.55 -11.98 17.35
C LYS A 24 -35.76 -10.74 16.92
N ASP A 25 -36.10 -9.57 17.45
CA ASP A 25 -35.37 -8.34 17.13
C ASP A 25 -34.08 -8.22 17.92
N ALA A 26 -34.06 -8.65 19.19
CA ALA A 26 -32.83 -8.76 19.99
C ALA A 26 -31.78 -9.67 19.34
N ALA A 27 -32.21 -10.78 18.72
CA ALA A 27 -31.32 -11.71 18.02
C ALA A 27 -30.63 -11.10 16.79
N LYS A 28 -31.16 -10.00 16.22
CA LYS A 28 -30.57 -9.30 15.06
C LYS A 28 -29.56 -8.22 15.46
N ILE A 29 -29.66 -7.69 16.68
CA ILE A 29 -28.78 -6.65 17.24
C ILE A 29 -27.28 -6.99 17.13
N PRO A 30 -26.79 -8.20 17.48
CA PRO A 30 -25.35 -8.47 17.41
C PRO A 30 -24.81 -8.37 15.98
N ARG A 31 -25.59 -8.83 14.99
CA ARG A 31 -25.19 -8.73 13.57
C ARG A 31 -25.20 -7.28 13.09
N SER A 32 -26.21 -6.50 13.47
CA SER A 32 -26.28 -5.09 13.07
C SER A 32 -25.15 -4.26 13.71
N LEU A 33 -24.80 -4.52 14.97
CA LEU A 33 -23.69 -3.85 15.65
C LEU A 33 -22.33 -4.17 15.02
N ILE A 34 -22.10 -5.42 14.60
CA ILE A 34 -20.87 -5.81 13.89
C ILE A 34 -20.78 -5.06 12.54
N VAL A 35 -21.88 -5.02 11.79
CA VAL A 35 -21.93 -4.32 10.49
C VAL A 35 -21.75 -2.81 10.67
N GLU A 36 -22.39 -2.23 11.68
CA GLU A 36 -22.30 -0.79 11.99
C GLU A 36 -20.89 -0.41 12.45
N ASN A 37 -20.26 -1.20 13.32
CA ASN A 37 -18.88 -0.98 13.73
C ASN A 37 -17.91 -1.10 12.54
N SER A 38 -18.12 -2.05 11.63
CA SER A 38 -17.33 -2.16 10.41
C SER A 38 -17.51 -0.96 9.49
N LYS A 39 -18.75 -0.46 9.34
CA LYS A 39 -19.04 0.74 8.55
C LYS A 39 -18.41 1.99 9.17
N ALA A 40 -18.56 2.18 10.48
CA ALA A 40 -17.99 3.30 11.20
C ALA A 40 -16.46 3.32 11.15
N LYS A 41 -15.81 2.14 11.19
CA LYS A 41 -14.36 2.03 10.97
C LYS A 41 -13.99 2.42 9.54
N ASN A 42 -14.65 1.85 8.54
CA ASN A 42 -14.38 2.16 7.14
C ASN A 42 -14.61 3.65 6.82
N GLU A 43 -15.68 4.27 7.32
CA GLU A 43 -15.95 5.69 7.14
C GLU A 43 -14.87 6.57 7.77
N LYS A 44 -14.40 6.24 8.97
CA LYS A 44 -13.27 6.96 9.60
C LYS A 44 -11.99 6.81 8.80
N ASP A 45 -11.72 5.65 8.24
CA ASP A 45 -10.54 5.40 7.44
C ASP A 45 -10.63 6.15 6.10
N ILE A 46 -11.78 6.15 5.43
CA ILE A 46 -12.06 6.93 4.21
C ILE A 46 -11.94 8.44 4.47
N GLN A 47 -12.48 8.94 5.58
CA GLN A 47 -12.39 10.36 5.95
C GLN A 47 -10.94 10.77 6.22
N ARG A 48 -10.19 9.93 6.93
CA ARG A 48 -8.77 10.15 7.20
C ARG A 48 -7.96 10.19 5.90
N GLU A 49 -8.19 9.22 5.02
CA GLU A 49 -7.55 9.13 3.72
C GLU A 49 -7.91 10.32 2.81
N SER A 50 -9.17 10.76 2.83
CA SER A 50 -9.63 11.93 2.05
C SER A 50 -9.04 13.23 2.57
N TYR A 51 -9.00 13.43 3.89
CA TYR A 51 -8.33 14.56 4.54
C TYR A 51 -6.83 14.59 4.21
N PHE A 52 -6.17 13.44 4.25
CA PHE A 52 -4.78 13.35 3.85
C PHE A 52 -4.61 13.66 2.36
N ARG A 53 -5.44 13.14 1.45
CA ARG A 53 -5.38 13.49 0.02
C ARG A 53 -5.57 14.98 -0.25
N GLU A 54 -6.53 15.62 0.42
CA GLU A 54 -6.84 17.05 0.25
C GLU A 54 -5.66 17.93 0.65
N ILE A 55 -5.01 17.64 1.78
CA ILE A 55 -3.88 18.42 2.29
C ILE A 55 -2.57 18.04 1.59
N SER A 56 -2.43 16.78 1.19
CA SER A 56 -1.18 16.24 0.66
C SER A 56 -1.08 16.29 -0.85
N GLY A 57 -2.10 16.68 -1.63
CA GLY A 57 -2.04 16.62 -3.10
C GLY A 57 -0.74 17.16 -3.72
N SER A 58 -0.30 18.36 -3.32
CA SER A 58 0.97 18.94 -3.78
C SER A 58 2.23 18.26 -3.21
N LYS A 59 2.13 17.71 -1.99
CA LYS A 59 3.24 17.00 -1.34
C LYS A 59 3.40 15.58 -1.86
N LEU A 60 2.31 14.90 -2.15
CA LEU A 60 2.25 13.59 -2.76
C LEU A 60 2.73 13.65 -4.21
N ASP A 61 2.35 14.70 -4.96
CA ASP A 61 2.93 15.00 -6.27
C ASP A 61 4.45 15.16 -6.19
N SER A 62 4.95 16.00 -5.26
CA SER A 62 6.39 16.16 -5.08
C SER A 62 7.10 14.88 -4.63
N THR A 63 6.43 14.04 -3.83
CA THR A 63 6.96 12.74 -3.39
C THR A 63 7.07 11.80 -4.57
N PHE A 64 6.00 11.71 -5.37
CA PHE A 64 5.97 10.92 -6.59
C PHE A 64 7.03 11.36 -7.60
N ASP A 65 7.18 12.67 -7.82
CA ASP A 65 8.21 13.23 -8.70
C ASP A 65 9.63 12.89 -8.22
N ASP A 66 9.91 13.02 -6.92
CA ASP A 66 11.20 12.65 -6.33
C ASP A 66 11.56 11.17 -6.59
N TRP A 67 10.60 10.25 -6.43
CA TRP A 67 10.82 8.82 -6.69
C TRP A 67 10.88 8.48 -8.19
N ILE A 68 10.13 9.18 -9.05
CA ILE A 68 10.27 9.02 -10.51
C ILE A 68 11.66 9.45 -10.98
N ARG A 69 12.18 10.57 -10.47
CA ARG A 69 13.52 11.07 -10.81
C ARG A 69 14.61 10.06 -10.47
N LEU A 70 14.40 9.23 -9.46
CA LEU A 70 15.31 8.14 -9.14
C LEU A 70 15.43 7.14 -10.30
N ILE A 71 14.40 6.94 -11.11
CA ILE A 71 14.45 6.10 -12.31
C ILE A 71 14.76 6.90 -13.58
N THR A 72 14.29 8.15 -13.70
CA THR A 72 14.43 8.92 -14.94
C THR A 72 15.76 9.65 -15.07
N GLU A 73 16.40 10.03 -13.96
CA GLU A 73 17.60 10.88 -13.93
C GLU A 73 18.78 10.22 -13.18
N LEU A 74 18.98 8.91 -13.31
CA LEU A 74 19.98 8.15 -12.55
C LEU A 74 21.41 8.67 -12.59
N ASP A 75 21.87 9.11 -13.76
CA ASP A 75 23.23 9.66 -13.90
C ASP A 75 23.38 10.93 -13.05
N LYS A 76 22.36 11.80 -13.05
CA LYS A 76 22.30 12.99 -12.18
C LYS A 76 22.05 12.64 -10.72
N PHE A 77 21.37 11.52 -10.47
CA PHE A 77 21.08 11.00 -9.14
C PHE A 77 22.38 10.53 -8.46
N LYS A 78 23.24 9.77 -9.16
CA LYS A 78 24.55 9.33 -8.63
C LYS A 78 25.44 10.52 -8.23
N GLU A 79 25.46 11.58 -9.04
CA GLU A 79 26.24 12.80 -8.73
C GLU A 79 25.66 13.56 -7.53
N LYS A 80 24.34 13.82 -7.51
CA LYS A 80 23.67 14.62 -6.47
C LYS A 80 23.52 13.88 -5.14
N PHE A 81 23.60 12.55 -5.14
CA PHE A 81 23.41 11.71 -3.96
C PHE A 81 24.70 11.06 -3.44
N SER A 82 25.87 11.56 -3.85
CA SER A 82 27.14 11.17 -3.27
C SER A 82 27.38 11.86 -1.90
N GLY A 83 27.90 11.10 -0.93
CA GLY A 83 28.23 11.59 0.42
C GLY A 83 27.02 12.02 1.27
N LYS A 84 27.29 12.81 2.32
CA LYS A 84 26.29 13.22 3.34
C LYS A 84 25.07 13.97 2.78
N SER A 85 25.21 14.64 1.64
CA SER A 85 24.10 15.35 0.98
C SER A 85 23.09 14.38 0.38
N GLY A 86 23.57 13.27 -0.19
CA GLY A 86 22.71 12.23 -0.74
C GLY A 86 21.96 11.45 0.30
N GLU A 87 22.64 11.10 1.40
CA GLU A 87 22.00 10.45 2.54
C GLU A 87 20.84 11.29 3.09
N LYS A 88 21.06 12.60 3.24
CA LYS A 88 20.00 13.53 3.66
C LYS A 88 18.82 13.54 2.68
N LYS A 89 19.07 13.64 1.37
CA LYS A 89 18.00 13.69 0.37
C LYS A 89 17.23 12.36 0.30
N LEU A 90 17.90 11.21 0.45
CA LEU A 90 17.22 9.91 0.55
C LEU A 90 16.34 9.85 1.81
N ASN A 91 16.84 10.31 2.96
CA ASN A 91 16.06 10.39 4.19
C ASN A 91 14.83 11.31 4.03
N ASP A 92 14.96 12.42 3.30
CA ASP A 92 13.84 13.30 2.98
C ASP A 92 12.80 12.61 2.06
N MET A 93 13.24 11.82 1.09
CA MET A 93 12.36 11.01 0.23
C MET A 93 11.62 9.93 1.02
N ILE A 94 12.33 9.21 1.90
CA ILE A 94 11.75 8.23 2.82
C ILE A 94 10.72 8.90 3.71
N LYS A 95 11.08 10.01 4.36
CA LYS A 95 10.17 10.79 5.21
C LYS A 95 8.90 11.18 4.46
N SER A 96 9.02 11.65 3.23
CA SER A 96 7.87 12.08 2.43
C SER A 96 6.95 10.91 2.07
N ALA A 97 7.51 9.75 1.70
CA ALA A 97 6.73 8.54 1.47
C ALA A 97 6.03 8.03 2.74
N LEU A 98 6.67 8.14 3.91
CA LEU A 98 6.07 7.80 5.21
C LEU A 98 4.94 8.75 5.62
N MET A 99 5.03 10.04 5.25
CA MET A 99 4.03 11.04 5.63
C MET A 99 2.80 11.05 4.71
N TYR A 100 3.00 10.81 3.41
CA TYR A 100 1.96 11.06 2.40
C TYR A 100 1.54 9.83 1.62
N GLY A 101 2.33 8.76 1.63
CA GLY A 101 1.99 7.51 0.96
C GLY A 101 0.89 6.72 1.68
N SER A 102 0.20 5.86 0.94
CA SER A 102 -0.69 4.85 1.53
C SER A 102 0.07 3.80 2.35
N GLU A 103 -0.67 3.00 3.11
CA GLU A 103 -0.11 1.84 3.85
C GLU A 103 0.75 0.95 2.95
N ARG A 104 0.29 0.70 1.71
CA ARG A 104 1.03 -0.06 0.72
C ARG A 104 2.35 0.60 0.34
N THR A 105 2.34 1.91 0.09
CA THR A 105 3.54 2.69 -0.23
C THR A 105 4.56 2.61 0.92
N VAL A 106 4.11 2.79 2.17
CA VAL A 106 4.95 2.68 3.36
C VAL A 106 5.58 1.30 3.49
N HIS A 107 4.80 0.24 3.28
CA HIS A 107 5.29 -1.14 3.32
C HIS A 107 6.40 -1.40 2.29
N ILE A 108 6.21 -0.94 1.05
CA ILE A 108 7.21 -1.10 -0.02
C ILE A 108 8.52 -0.37 0.33
N VAL A 109 8.44 0.88 0.84
CA VAL A 109 9.62 1.63 1.29
C VAL A 109 10.35 0.88 2.41
N ALA A 110 9.63 0.32 3.38
CA ALA A 110 10.22 -0.42 4.49
C ALA A 110 11.01 -1.65 4.00
N ILE A 111 10.42 -2.46 3.11
CA ILE A 111 11.09 -3.62 2.49
C ILE A 111 12.34 -3.18 1.75
N MET A 112 12.21 -2.14 0.92
CA MET A 112 13.32 -1.63 0.12
C MET A 112 14.48 -1.16 0.99
N MET A 113 14.20 -0.36 2.04
CA MET A 113 15.24 0.14 2.94
C MET A 113 15.89 -0.96 3.78
N GLN A 114 15.10 -1.90 4.29
CA GLN A 114 15.64 -3.07 5.01
C GLN A 114 16.62 -3.86 4.14
N ARG A 115 16.33 -3.99 2.84
CA ARG A 115 17.23 -4.64 1.90
C ARG A 115 18.52 -3.85 1.67
N LEU A 116 18.40 -2.54 1.45
CA LEU A 116 19.56 -1.67 1.25
C LEU A 116 20.48 -1.67 2.48
N TYR A 117 19.94 -1.68 3.69
CA TYR A 117 20.73 -1.73 4.93
C TYR A 117 21.43 -3.08 5.15
N LYS A 118 20.79 -4.21 4.79
CA LYS A 118 21.41 -5.54 4.91
C LYS A 118 22.63 -5.73 4.01
N ASN A 119 22.70 -5.00 2.89
CA ASN A 119 23.77 -5.12 1.91
C ASN A 119 25.00 -4.22 2.20
N GLY A 120 25.09 -3.60 3.39
CA GLY A 120 26.18 -2.70 3.77
C GLY A 120 25.86 -1.22 3.51
N SER A 121 26.68 -0.31 4.08
CA SER A 121 26.42 1.14 4.14
C SER A 121 25.92 1.73 2.82
N LEU A 122 25.03 2.73 2.90
CA LEU A 122 24.41 3.44 1.75
C LEU A 122 25.40 3.90 0.67
N GLU A 123 26.67 4.12 1.04
CA GLU A 123 27.78 4.42 0.13
C GLU A 123 28.13 3.29 -0.85
N ASN A 124 27.83 2.04 -0.51
CA ASN A 124 28.11 0.84 -1.31
C ASN A 124 26.85 0.13 -1.84
N SER A 125 25.66 0.44 -1.30
CA SER A 125 24.41 -0.30 -1.57
C SER A 125 23.47 0.34 -2.58
N VAL A 126 23.68 1.60 -2.98
CA VAL A 126 22.97 2.21 -4.12
C VAL A 126 23.82 2.12 -5.39
N LYS A 127 24.26 0.91 -5.73
CA LYS A 127 24.74 0.61 -7.09
C LYS A 127 23.54 0.22 -7.96
N VAL A 128 22.56 1.11 -8.09
CA VAL A 128 21.51 0.89 -9.09
C VAL A 128 22.05 1.41 -10.41
N GLU A 129 22.74 0.53 -11.13
CA GLU A 129 23.20 0.79 -12.48
C GLU A 129 22.07 0.41 -13.43
N PHE A 130 21.32 1.40 -13.92
CA PHE A 130 20.45 1.14 -15.06
C PHE A 130 21.29 1.27 -16.33
N GLY A 131 21.63 0.13 -16.92
CA GLY A 131 21.95 0.04 -18.34
C GLY A 131 23.36 0.43 -18.78
N LYS A 132 24.41 0.35 -17.93
CA LYS A 132 25.80 0.52 -18.43
C LYS A 132 26.86 -0.47 -17.93
N GLU A 133 26.73 -1.06 -16.75
CA GLU A 133 27.49 -2.28 -16.41
C GLU A 133 26.56 -3.50 -16.34
N LYS A 134 27.00 -4.61 -16.95
CA LYS A 134 26.30 -5.90 -17.05
C LYS A 134 26.23 -6.63 -15.71
N ASP A 135 25.81 -5.98 -14.64
CA ASP A 135 25.46 -6.71 -13.43
C ASP A 135 23.99 -7.13 -13.51
N ASN A 136 23.70 -8.08 -14.41
CA ASN A 136 22.38 -8.70 -14.59
C ASN A 136 22.07 -9.69 -13.45
N SER A 137 22.41 -9.31 -12.22
CA SER A 137 22.13 -10.08 -11.03
C SER A 137 20.65 -10.00 -10.68
N LEU A 138 20.14 -11.08 -10.11
CA LEU A 138 18.77 -11.14 -9.58
C LEU A 138 18.51 -10.01 -8.58
N GLU A 139 19.51 -9.68 -7.74
CA GLU A 139 19.40 -8.65 -6.71
C GLU A 139 19.19 -7.25 -7.29
N ASN A 140 19.87 -6.92 -8.39
CA ASN A 140 19.70 -5.62 -9.06
C ASN A 140 18.31 -5.49 -9.67
N PHE A 141 17.83 -6.53 -10.37
CA PHE A 141 16.46 -6.51 -10.89
C PHE A 141 15.42 -6.44 -9.78
N GLU A 142 15.63 -7.12 -8.65
CA GLU A 142 14.71 -7.04 -7.52
C GLU A 142 14.68 -5.63 -6.90
N LEU A 143 15.82 -4.94 -6.81
CA LEU A 143 15.86 -3.54 -6.37
C LEU A 143 15.15 -2.61 -7.36
N MET A 144 15.36 -2.81 -8.67
CA MET A 144 14.64 -2.05 -9.70
C MET A 144 13.13 -2.28 -9.61
N PHE A 145 12.70 -3.52 -9.34
CA PHE A 145 11.28 -3.81 -9.14
C PHE A 145 10.74 -3.19 -7.85
N LEU A 146 11.49 -3.19 -6.74
CA LEU A 146 11.07 -2.50 -5.51
C LEU A 146 10.80 -1.01 -5.75
N ILE A 147 11.70 -0.32 -6.47
CA ILE A 147 11.52 1.08 -6.86
C ILE A 147 10.31 1.23 -7.80
N SER A 148 10.16 0.32 -8.77
CA SER A 148 9.03 0.36 -9.72
C SER A 148 7.68 0.16 -9.03
N PHE A 149 7.58 -0.82 -8.12
CA PHE A 149 6.38 -1.04 -7.31
C PHE A 149 6.06 0.17 -6.42
N LEU A 150 7.08 0.82 -5.86
CA LEU A 150 6.91 2.05 -5.09
C LEU A 150 6.31 3.18 -5.94
N ILE A 151 6.84 3.39 -7.15
CA ILE A 151 6.32 4.39 -8.09
C ILE A 151 4.89 4.05 -8.52
N CYS A 152 4.58 2.78 -8.79
CA CYS A 152 3.21 2.35 -9.08
C CYS A 152 2.25 2.68 -7.92
N SER A 153 2.68 2.41 -6.69
CA SER A 153 1.89 2.69 -5.48
C SER A 153 1.65 4.19 -5.30
N LEU A 154 2.70 5.01 -5.43
CA LEU A 154 2.60 6.48 -5.35
C LEU A 154 1.75 7.07 -6.50
N LYS A 155 1.83 6.51 -7.71
CA LYS A 155 0.96 6.94 -8.83
C LYS A 155 -0.51 6.68 -8.53
N PHE A 156 -0.80 5.51 -7.95
CA PHE A 156 -2.15 5.17 -7.52
C PHE A 156 -2.62 6.08 -6.38
N ASP A 157 -1.77 6.33 -5.39
CA ASP A 157 -2.06 7.25 -4.27
C ASP A 157 -2.39 8.66 -4.79
N PHE A 158 -1.65 9.15 -5.79
CA PHE A 158 -1.81 10.49 -6.36
C PHE A 158 -2.99 10.62 -7.31
N SER A 159 -3.18 9.66 -8.21
CA SER A 159 -4.05 9.79 -9.38
C SER A 159 -5.17 8.76 -9.48
N GLY A 160 -5.14 7.71 -8.66
CA GLY A 160 -6.04 6.55 -8.75
C GLY A 160 -5.74 5.62 -9.95
N TYR A 161 -4.76 5.95 -10.80
CA TYR A 161 -4.38 5.12 -11.94
C TYR A 161 -3.28 4.13 -11.57
N SER A 162 -3.55 2.85 -11.83
CA SER A 162 -2.55 1.80 -11.73
C SER A 162 -1.71 1.70 -13.01
N ILE A 163 -0.44 1.38 -12.85
CA ILE A 163 0.49 1.03 -13.94
C ILE A 163 1.27 -0.23 -13.53
N GLU A 164 1.73 -0.99 -14.52
CA GLU A 164 2.50 -2.20 -14.24
C GLU A 164 3.98 -1.89 -13.98
N PRO A 165 4.60 -2.45 -12.92
CA PRO A 165 6.02 -2.28 -12.64
C PRO A 165 6.91 -2.72 -13.81
N LYS A 166 6.51 -3.77 -14.54
CA LYS A 166 7.22 -4.26 -15.72
C LYS A 166 7.31 -3.21 -16.83
N ASP A 167 6.30 -2.35 -16.96
CA ASP A 167 6.30 -1.31 -17.99
C ASP A 167 7.28 -0.20 -17.65
N ILE A 168 7.43 0.15 -16.36
CA ILE A 168 8.48 1.07 -15.90
C ILE A 168 9.87 0.50 -16.24
N ILE A 169 10.11 -0.77 -15.93
CA ILE A 169 11.40 -1.43 -16.23
C ILE A 169 11.72 -1.40 -17.73
N LYS A 170 10.74 -1.68 -18.60
CA LYS A 170 10.90 -1.63 -20.06
C LYS A 170 11.26 -0.24 -20.58
N THR A 171 10.92 0.84 -19.87
CA THR A 171 11.37 2.19 -20.26
C THR A 171 12.86 2.45 -19.97
N LYS A 172 13.53 1.52 -19.28
CA LYS A 172 14.89 1.73 -18.75
C LYS A 172 15.93 0.76 -19.28
N ILE A 173 15.54 -0.48 -19.55
CA ILE A 173 16.46 -1.49 -20.04
C ILE A 173 16.20 -1.79 -21.51
N ASN A 174 17.26 -1.98 -22.28
CA ASN A 174 17.20 -2.33 -23.70
C ASN A 174 17.29 -3.85 -23.94
N ASP A 175 17.74 -4.61 -22.96
CA ASP A 175 17.99 -6.05 -22.99
C ASP A 175 16.90 -6.86 -22.26
N TYR A 176 15.68 -6.31 -22.16
CA TYR A 176 14.55 -6.98 -21.50
C TYR A 176 14.30 -8.38 -22.07
N GLY A 177 14.38 -8.52 -23.40
CA GLY A 177 14.17 -9.79 -24.10
C GLY A 177 15.25 -10.84 -23.83
N ASP A 178 16.46 -10.42 -23.49
CA ASP A 178 17.61 -11.31 -23.28
C ASP A 178 17.66 -11.87 -21.84
N ASN A 179 16.97 -11.22 -20.90
CA ASN A 179 17.00 -11.56 -19.46
C ASN A 179 15.63 -11.91 -18.88
N VAL A 180 14.67 -12.32 -19.73
CA VAL A 180 13.24 -12.53 -19.35
C VAL A 180 13.08 -13.40 -18.11
N ASP A 181 13.84 -14.50 -18.01
CA ASP A 181 13.72 -15.44 -16.89
C ASP A 181 14.14 -14.82 -15.55
N ILE A 182 15.27 -14.10 -15.53
CA ILE A 182 15.78 -13.43 -14.32
C ILE A 182 14.84 -12.28 -13.95
N ILE A 183 14.37 -11.52 -14.93
CA ILE A 183 13.43 -10.40 -14.73
C ILE A 183 12.10 -10.91 -14.15
N ASN A 184 11.55 -12.00 -14.70
CA ASN A 184 10.30 -12.58 -14.18
C ASN A 184 10.50 -13.12 -12.76
N LYS A 185 11.61 -13.80 -12.49
CA LYS A 185 11.94 -14.28 -11.15
C LYS A 185 12.07 -13.13 -10.15
N ALA A 186 12.74 -12.04 -10.53
CA ALA A 186 12.84 -10.84 -9.70
C ALA A 186 11.47 -10.21 -9.42
N TYR A 187 10.62 -10.10 -10.45
CA TYR A 187 9.25 -9.59 -10.31
C TYR A 187 8.44 -10.45 -9.33
N ASP A 188 8.46 -11.76 -9.47
CA ASP A 188 7.70 -12.68 -8.63
C ASP A 188 8.19 -12.64 -7.18
N ASN A 189 9.51 -12.62 -6.96
CA ASN A 189 10.12 -12.50 -5.64
C ASN A 189 9.66 -11.21 -4.95
N VAL A 190 9.79 -10.06 -5.61
CA VAL A 190 9.38 -8.76 -5.03
C VAL A 190 7.87 -8.73 -4.79
N LYS A 191 7.07 -9.22 -5.73
CA LYS A 191 5.61 -9.29 -5.59
C LYS A 191 5.19 -10.12 -4.38
N SER A 192 5.89 -11.23 -4.10
CA SER A 192 5.63 -12.07 -2.93
C SER A 192 5.98 -11.41 -1.59
N MET A 193 6.90 -10.43 -1.58
CA MET A 193 7.25 -9.67 -0.36
C MET A 193 6.25 -8.57 -0.05
N ILE A 194 5.59 -8.03 -1.08
CA ILE A 194 4.65 -6.90 -0.97
C ILE A 194 3.23 -7.37 -0.64
N ASN A 195 2.83 -8.54 -1.14
CA ASN A 195 1.51 -9.15 -0.90
C ASN A 195 1.49 -9.97 0.38
#